data_AF-A0A926TNV1-F1
#
_entry.id   AF-A0A926TNV1-F1
#
_cell.length_a   1.000
_cell.length_b   1.000
_cell.length_c   1.000
_cell.angle_alpha   90.00
_cell.angle_beta   90.00
_cell.angle_gamma   90.00
#
_symmetry.space_group_name_H-M   'P 1'
#
loop_
_entity.id
_entity.type
_entity.pdbx_description
1 polymer ?
#
loop_
_entity_poly.entity_id
_entity_poly.type
_entity_poly.pdbx_seq_one_letter_code
_entity_poly.pdbx_strand_id
1 'polypeptide(L)'
;MELSVLALQAANIALWAIDKVSGGALEKAGADVLEFLTKSFQGRLQIRGAKPELLEAAILSEAEWDREFQKDLEKLVNQYQQVQNNSVSQNTESGVNINVASNPGTVIGQQIGQQFFR
;
A
#
# COMPACT_ATOMS: atom_id res chain seq x y z
N MET A 1 -14.13 -1.72 -5.71
CA MET A 1 -13.36 -2.94 -6.02
C MET A 1 -14.29 -4.15 -5.87
N GLU A 2 -14.13 -5.22 -6.63
CA GLU A 2 -14.90 -6.45 -6.39
C GLU A 2 -14.51 -7.09 -5.05
N LEU A 3 -15.47 -7.67 -4.32
CA LEU A 3 -15.24 -8.23 -2.97
C LEU A 3 -14.17 -9.33 -2.96
N SER A 4 -14.22 -10.27 -3.90
CA SER A 4 -13.24 -11.35 -4.01
C SER A 4 -11.84 -10.81 -4.33
N VAL A 5 -11.76 -9.77 -5.16
CA VAL A 5 -10.51 -9.09 -5.50
C VAL A 5 -9.96 -8.31 -4.31
N LEU A 6 -10.84 -7.68 -3.52
CA LEU A 6 -10.46 -7.00 -2.29
C LEU A 6 -9.91 -7.99 -1.25
N ALA A 7 -10.60 -9.12 -1.04
CA ALA A 7 -10.20 -10.15 -0.10
C ALA A 7 -8.85 -10.77 -0.46
N LEU A 8 -8.67 -11.15 -1.73
CA LEU A 8 -7.41 -11.70 -2.24
C LEU A 8 -6.25 -10.70 -2.06
N GLN A 9 -6.47 -9.43 -2.39
CA GLN A 9 -5.43 -8.42 -2.25
C GLN A 9 -5.08 -8.14 -0.79
N ALA A 10 -6.08 -7.96 0.06
CA ALA A 10 -5.89 -7.76 1.49
C ALA A 10 -5.12 -8.92 2.14
N ALA A 11 -5.47 -10.16 1.81
CA ALA A 11 -4.77 -11.35 2.29
C ALA A 11 -3.30 -11.36 1.86
N ASN A 12 -3.02 -11.07 0.58
CA ASN A 12 -1.64 -11.02 0.07
C ASN A 12 -0.82 -9.90 0.72
N ILE A 13 -1.40 -8.71 0.90
CA ILE A 13 -0.73 -7.57 1.54
C ILE A 13 -0.42 -7.90 3.01
N ALA A 14 -1.38 -8.46 3.74
CA ALA A 14 -1.21 -8.83 5.14
C ALA A 14 -0.12 -9.89 5.31
N LEU A 15 -0.13 -10.94 4.48
CA LEU A 15 0.89 -11.99 4.51
C LEU A 15 2.28 -11.46 4.14
N TRP A 16 2.36 -10.58 3.15
CA TRP A 16 3.60 -9.90 2.81
C TRP A 16 4.12 -9.04 3.98
N ALA A 17 3.24 -8.29 4.66
CA ALA A 17 3.60 -7.44 5.78
C ALA A 17 4.10 -8.21 7.01
N ILE A 18 3.69 -9.48 7.18
CA ILE A 18 4.21 -10.35 8.25
C ILE A 18 5.70 -10.65 8.06
N ASP A 19 6.16 -10.79 6.81
CA ASP A 19 7.56 -11.09 6.47
C ASP A 19 8.44 -9.83 6.45
N LYS A 20 7.82 -8.65 6.28
CA LYS A 20 8.54 -7.38 6.18
C LYS A 20 8.69 -6.68 7.53
N VAL A 21 9.94 -6.39 7.89
CA VAL A 21 10.32 -5.76 9.17
C VAL A 21 10.87 -4.34 9.02
N SER A 22 10.79 -3.77 7.81
CA SER A 22 11.40 -2.48 7.49
C SER A 22 10.39 -1.32 7.61
N GLY A 23 10.91 -0.11 7.86
CA GLY A 23 10.12 1.09 8.19
C GLY A 23 9.68 1.95 7.01
N GLY A 24 9.73 1.44 5.77
CA GLY A 24 9.35 2.18 4.56
C GLY A 24 7.85 2.47 4.48
N ALA A 25 7.48 3.40 3.58
CA ALA A 25 6.08 3.81 3.40
C ALA A 25 5.18 2.65 2.95
N LEU A 26 5.72 1.75 2.10
CA LEU A 26 5.00 0.57 1.62
C LEU A 26 4.82 -0.46 2.74
N GLU A 27 5.87 -0.70 3.53
CA GLU A 27 5.77 -1.58 4.70
C GLU A 27 4.77 -1.04 5.73
N LYS A 28 4.74 0.28 5.98
CA LYS A 28 3.74 0.89 6.86
C LYS A 28 2.32 0.69 6.36
N ALA A 29 2.07 0.92 5.07
CA ALA A 29 0.76 0.70 4.48
C ALA A 29 0.34 -0.79 4.56
N GLY A 30 1.29 -1.72 4.38
CA GLY A 30 1.04 -3.15 4.54
C GLY A 30 0.77 -3.54 6.00
N ALA A 31 1.51 -2.95 6.94
CA ALA A 31 1.31 -3.14 8.37
C ALA A 31 -0.04 -2.61 8.84
N ASP A 32 -0.55 -1.52 8.26
CA ASP A 32 -1.88 -0.98 8.54
C ASP A 32 -2.98 -1.98 8.14
N VAL A 33 -2.86 -2.61 6.95
CA VAL A 33 -3.77 -3.68 6.51
C VAL A 33 -3.68 -4.89 7.46
N LEU A 34 -2.46 -5.31 7.83
CA LEU A 34 -2.26 -6.43 8.74
C LEU A 34 -2.84 -6.15 10.14
N GLU A 35 -2.63 -4.95 10.67
CA GLU A 35 -3.13 -4.54 11.99
C GLU A 35 -4.67 -4.50 11.97
N PHE A 36 -5.26 -3.90 10.95
CA PHE A 36 -6.70 -3.85 10.77
C PHE A 36 -7.31 -5.26 10.79
N LEU A 37 -6.79 -6.17 9.95
CA LEU A 37 -7.28 -7.55 9.91
C LEU A 37 -7.05 -8.27 11.23
N THR A 38 -5.91 -8.06 11.89
CA THR A 38 -5.60 -8.68 13.18
C THR A 38 -6.60 -8.23 14.26
N LYS A 39 -7.00 -6.95 14.25
CA LYS A 39 -8.02 -6.41 15.14
C LYS A 39 -9.41 -6.96 14.82
N SER A 40 -9.80 -6.96 13.54
CA SER A 40 -11.11 -7.46 13.10
C SER A 40 -11.30 -8.95 13.41
N PHE A 41 -10.25 -9.76 13.25
CA PHE A 41 -10.28 -11.18 13.55
C PHE A 41 -9.69 -11.54 14.92
N GLN A 42 -9.53 -10.57 15.81
CA GLN A 42 -8.94 -10.80 17.13
C GLN A 42 -9.75 -11.86 17.89
N GLY A 43 -9.10 -12.96 18.27
CA GLY A 43 -9.73 -14.09 18.96
C GLY A 43 -10.53 -15.04 18.05
N ARG A 44 -10.64 -14.78 16.74
CA ARG A 44 -11.32 -15.63 15.75
C ARG A 44 -10.33 -16.33 14.81
N LEU A 45 -9.31 -15.61 14.34
CA LEU A 45 -8.32 -16.13 13.39
C LEU A 45 -6.93 -15.64 13.77
N GLN A 46 -5.98 -16.57 13.90
CA GLN A 46 -4.56 -16.21 13.98
C GLN A 46 -4.04 -15.97 12.58
N ILE A 47 -3.88 -14.70 12.20
CA ILE A 47 -3.36 -14.31 10.88
C ILE A 47 -1.91 -14.76 10.70
N ARG A 48 -1.11 -14.71 11.77
CA ARG A 48 0.28 -15.16 11.76
C ARG A 48 0.34 -16.69 11.65
N GLY A 49 0.61 -17.18 10.45
CA GLY A 49 0.61 -18.61 10.12
C GLY A 49 -0.69 -19.13 9.52
N ALA A 50 -1.68 -18.26 9.26
CA ALA A 50 -2.87 -18.64 8.50
C ALA A 50 -2.49 -19.02 7.07
N LYS A 51 -3.21 -20.00 6.50
CA LYS A 51 -3.14 -20.28 5.07
C LYS A 51 -3.75 -19.10 4.30
N PRO A 52 -3.17 -18.69 3.16
CA PRO A 52 -3.68 -17.58 2.35
C PRO A 52 -5.16 -17.73 2.00
N GLU A 53 -5.56 -18.94 1.61
CA GLU A 53 -6.94 -19.30 1.24
C GLU A 53 -7.92 -19.15 2.42
N LEU A 54 -7.49 -19.46 3.64
CA LEU A 54 -8.32 -19.32 4.84
C LEU A 54 -8.48 -17.85 5.24
N LEU A 55 -7.41 -17.06 5.10
CA LEU A 55 -7.45 -15.63 5.36
C LEU A 55 -8.34 -14.92 4.35
N GLU A 56 -8.20 -15.24 3.06
CA GLU A 56 -9.07 -14.72 2.00
C GLU A 56 -10.54 -15.04 2.27
N ALA A 57 -10.87 -16.30 2.57
CA ALA A 57 -12.25 -16.70 2.84
C ALA A 57 -12.84 -16.01 4.08
N ALA A 58 -12.03 -15.82 5.13
CA ALA A 58 -12.46 -15.09 6.32
C ALA A 58 -12.74 -13.61 6.03
N ILE A 59 -11.86 -12.97 5.25
CA ILE A 59 -12.03 -11.58 4.82
C ILE A 59 -13.26 -11.43 3.93
N LEU A 60 -13.44 -12.33 2.96
CA LEU A 60 -14.60 -12.33 2.08
C LEU A 60 -15.89 -12.45 2.89
N SER A 61 -15.95 -13.44 3.78
CA SER A 61 -17.11 -13.67 4.63
C SER A 61 -17.40 -12.45 5.51
N GLU A 62 -16.41 -11.84 6.16
CA GLU A 62 -16.66 -10.66 7.02
C GLU A 62 -17.10 -9.45 6.18
N ALA A 63 -16.51 -9.24 5.00
CA ALA A 63 -16.87 -8.14 4.10
C ALA A 63 -18.24 -8.28 3.43
N GLU A 64 -18.76 -9.50 3.30
CA GLU A 64 -20.13 -9.73 2.84
C GLU A 64 -21.18 -9.30 3.88
N TRP A 65 -20.89 -9.50 5.16
CA TRP A 65 -21.82 -9.20 6.25
C TRP A 65 -21.63 -7.79 6.83
N ASP A 66 -20.42 -7.25 6.80
CA ASP A 66 -20.07 -5.97 7.38
C ASP A 66 -19.56 -4.97 6.32
N ARG A 67 -20.44 -4.04 5.95
CA ARG A 67 -20.14 -3.00 4.94
C ARG A 67 -19.14 -1.95 5.42
N GLU A 68 -19.00 -1.76 6.74
CA GLU A 68 -18.04 -0.81 7.30
C GLU A 68 -16.63 -1.41 7.18
N PHE A 69 -16.47 -2.65 7.61
CA PHE A 69 -15.27 -3.46 7.41
C PHE A 69 -14.84 -3.47 5.93
N GLN A 70 -15.78 -3.73 5.01
CA GLN A 70 -15.48 -3.70 3.56
C GLN A 70 -14.90 -2.35 3.13
N LYS A 71 -15.50 -1.23 3.55
CA LYS A 71 -15.08 0.12 3.14
C LYS A 71 -13.72 0.49 3.72
N ASP A 72 -13.50 0.21 5.00
CA ASP A 72 -12.22 0.48 5.65
C ASP A 72 -11.12 -0.38 5.03
N LEU A 73 -11.39 -1.66 4.76
CA LEU A 73 -10.45 -2.53 4.08
C LEU A 73 -10.13 -2.04 2.67
N GLU A 74 -11.13 -1.64 1.88
CA GLU A 74 -10.92 -1.09 0.54
C GLU A 74 -10.07 0.17 0.57
N LYS A 75 -10.27 1.04 1.56
CA LYS A 75 -9.46 2.25 1.75
C LYS A 75 -7.99 1.91 2.02
N LEU A 76 -7.73 0.94 2.90
CA LEU A 76 -6.36 0.52 3.25
C LEU A 76 -5.66 -0.14 2.05
N VAL A 77 -6.35 -1.02 1.33
CA VAL A 77 -5.81 -1.65 0.11
C VAL A 77 -5.51 -0.61 -0.96
N ASN A 78 -6.41 0.37 -1.18
CA ASN A 78 -6.17 1.46 -2.12
C ASN A 78 -4.97 2.33 -1.70
N GLN A 79 -4.78 2.58 -0.40
CA GLN A 79 -3.60 3.31 0.08
C GLN A 79 -2.31 2.53 -0.17
N TYR A 80 -2.30 1.24 0.13
CA TYR A 80 -1.16 0.37 -0.17
C TYR A 80 -0.82 0.40 -1.68
N GLN A 81 -1.82 0.23 -2.54
CA GLN A 81 -1.63 0.30 -4.00
C GLN A 81 -1.11 1.68 -4.45
N GLN A 82 -1.59 2.78 -3.89
CA GLN A 82 -1.09 4.11 -4.22
C GLN A 82 0.39 4.26 -3.84
N VAL A 83 0.77 3.82 -2.64
CA VAL A 83 2.17 3.86 -2.21
C VAL A 83 3.05 2.96 -3.07
N GLN A 84 2.55 1.78 -3.44
CA GLN A 84 3.25 0.86 -4.34
C GLN A 84 3.49 1.49 -5.71
N ASN A 85 2.45 2.06 -6.33
CA ASN A 85 2.56 2.71 -7.64
C ASN A 85 3.44 3.96 -7.60
N ASN A 86 3.38 4.74 -6.53
CA ASN A 86 4.22 5.94 -6.38
C ASN A 86 5.70 5.57 -6.15
N SER A 87 5.96 4.48 -5.44
CA SER A 87 7.31 3.93 -5.25
C SER A 87 7.91 3.37 -6.54
N VAL A 88 7.08 2.79 -7.42
CA VAL A 88 7.48 2.34 -8.76
C VAL A 88 7.73 3.52 -9.70
N SER A 89 6.90 4.57 -9.64
CA SER A 89 7.06 5.77 -10.47
C SER A 89 8.36 6.53 -10.18
N GLN A 90 8.86 6.49 -8.93
CA GLN A 90 10.14 7.13 -8.59
C GLN A 90 11.39 6.39 -9.08
N ASN A 91 11.29 5.11 -9.47
CA ASN A 91 12.45 4.33 -9.95
C ASN A 91 12.53 4.20 -11.48
N THR A 92 11.53 4.69 -12.21
CA THR A 92 11.62 4.90 -13.67
C THR A 92 11.92 6.35 -14.06
N GLU A 93 12.15 7.22 -13.07
CA GLU A 93 12.35 8.64 -13.31
C GLU A 93 13.79 9.10 -13.04
N SER A 94 14.73 8.54 -13.81
CA SER A 94 15.72 9.42 -14.45
C SER A 94 14.97 10.30 -15.45
N GLY A 95 14.23 11.29 -14.95
CA GLY A 95 13.29 12.04 -15.78
C GLY A 95 12.36 13.01 -15.06
N VAL A 96 12.86 13.75 -14.07
CA VAL A 96 12.29 15.04 -13.60
C VAL A 96 10.79 15.09 -13.26
N ASN A 97 10.40 14.73 -12.03
CA ASN A 97 9.13 15.16 -11.46
C ASN A 97 9.35 16.12 -10.27
N ILE A 98 9.49 17.38 -10.64
CA ILE A 98 9.42 18.53 -9.76
C ILE A 98 7.94 18.71 -9.41
N ASN A 99 7.45 18.05 -8.36
CA ASN A 99 6.21 18.45 -7.70
C ASN A 99 6.54 19.01 -6.31
N VAL A 100 7.25 20.14 -6.31
CA VAL A 100 7.34 21.00 -5.14
C VAL A 100 5.97 21.62 -4.93
N ALA A 101 5.38 21.29 -3.78
CA ALA A 101 4.15 21.87 -3.29
C ALA A 101 4.18 23.41 -3.40
N SER A 102 3.01 23.98 -3.68
CA SER A 102 2.69 25.40 -3.57
C SER A 102 3.49 26.10 -2.46
N ASN A 103 4.56 26.78 -2.85
CA ASN A 103 5.25 27.76 -2.03
C ASN A 103 5.79 28.84 -2.97
N PRO A 104 5.25 30.08 -2.99
CA PRO A 104 5.75 31.14 -3.84
C PRO A 104 7.03 31.70 -3.25
N GLY A 105 8.15 31.06 -3.55
CA GLY A 105 9.44 31.57 -3.11
C GLY A 105 10.50 30.48 -3.03
N THR A 106 11.14 30.20 -4.17
CA THR A 106 12.58 29.91 -4.31
C THR A 106 12.82 29.47 -5.76
N VAL A 107 13.15 30.44 -6.61
CA VAL A 107 13.79 30.21 -7.91
C VAL A 107 15.27 29.88 -7.65
N ILE A 108 15.65 28.60 -7.70
CA ILE A 108 17.06 28.22 -7.75
C ILE A 108 17.28 27.35 -8.99
N GLY A 109 18.21 27.85 -9.82
CA GLY A 109 18.34 27.53 -11.23
C GLY A 109 18.76 26.10 -11.53
N GLN A 110 18.19 25.59 -12.61
CA GLN A 110 18.72 24.47 -13.37
C GLN A 110 19.06 24.98 -14.77
N GLN A 111 20.27 25.53 -14.92
CA GLN A 111 20.92 25.65 -16.22
C GLN A 111 22.04 24.61 -16.24
N ILE A 112 21.66 23.40 -16.64
CA ILE A 112 22.56 22.26 -16.79
C ILE A 112 23.43 22.54 -18.02
N GLY A 113 24.75 22.46 -17.84
CA GLY A 113 25.75 22.97 -18.77
C GLY A 113 25.70 22.35 -20.17
N GLN A 114 25.81 23.21 -21.18
CA GLN A 114 26.12 22.81 -22.55
C GLN A 114 27.54 22.24 -22.62
N GLN A 115 27.60 20.91 -22.52
CA GLN A 115 28.35 19.97 -23.35
C GLN A 115 29.55 20.55 -24.13
N PHE A 116 30.74 20.27 -23.60
CA PHE A 116 31.99 20.27 -24.36
C PHE A 116 31.95 19.16 -25.42
N PHE A 117 31.88 19.53 -26.70
CA PHE A 117 32.42 18.72 -27.78
C PHE A 117 33.23 19.62 -28.74
N ARG A 118 34.39 19.09 -29.09
CA ARG A 118 35.55 19.65 -29.80
C ARG A 118 35.25 20.52 -31.01
#